data_AF-A0A5B8TGX5-F1
#
_entry.id   AF-A0A5B8TGX5-F1
#
_cell.length_a   1.000
_cell.length_b   1.000
_cell.length_c   1.000
_cell.angle_alpha   90.00
_cell.angle_beta   90.00
_cell.angle_gamma   90.00
#
_symmetry.space_group_name_H-M   'P 1'
#
loop_
_entity.id
_entity.type
_entity.pdbx_description
1 polymer ?
#
loop_
_entity_poly.entity_id
_entity_poly.type
_entity_poly.pdbx_seq_one_letter_code
_entity_poly.pdbx_strand_id
1 'polypeptide(L)'
;MRRNVPLFIGGIVFLALFNLTIAGVLVSLVFNLFSLSLAPAQQFLSELVTLLFWVLINRYYLKVRLNWQFKSHQLLYILPVLVVLLGDATLKPQFNFSFTAILTAIALGGAVGFVEEYVFRGLVVNFLTDHLHSGAGAAAALSGSAFAVIHLVNLSDGNSLNTLAQVLSAFGLGFFFAVIYLLTHNLWLPIIGHALIDIFDQLAFGTLSNTAGTSLLTSSLYLIFFTGLGLYLLRKKAPRLNFAHERPQFARKNMVTRPRIDLIATGLACLIPPVELWLGSFVPQLFAHRLGRVLITDVIFFAGFCGAIWLYRSVLRADWREFKKHWFVNFIKAVGGVIASYAILLLVRSLLKPWLSSSGVPDVLSVQTATVTLIASLTVLMAPFTEEIIFRHALFYQWRNRGVLTWLMFVLSAILFGLVHWNNFDGNIVAMIPYMAVGAWYALIYYWSRNIWQNILTHFLFDFIQFLSALLLFILAFFGIGRLQEIT
;
A
#
# COMPACT_ATOMS: atom_id res chain seq x y z
N MET A 1 13.17 -3.11 -20.56
CA MET A 1 11.89 -3.35 -19.85
C MET A 1 12.00 -4.01 -18.47
N ARG A 2 13.10 -4.66 -18.08
CA ARG A 2 13.27 -5.24 -16.72
C ARG A 2 13.20 -4.26 -15.53
N ARG A 3 13.24 -2.94 -15.76
CA ARG A 3 13.22 -1.91 -14.69
C ARG A 3 11.88 -1.80 -13.95
N ASN A 4 10.79 -2.36 -14.46
CA ASN A 4 9.46 -2.23 -13.86
C ASN A 4 9.05 -3.43 -12.99
N VAL A 5 9.79 -4.55 -13.03
CA VAL A 5 9.44 -5.77 -12.26
C VAL A 5 9.47 -5.52 -10.76
N PRO A 6 10.52 -4.92 -10.16
CA PRO A 6 10.53 -4.67 -8.71
C PRO A 6 9.42 -3.72 -8.27
N LEU A 7 9.13 -2.68 -9.07
CA LEU A 7 8.02 -1.75 -8.81
C LEU A 7 6.68 -2.47 -8.88
N PHE A 8 6.45 -3.30 -9.89
CA PHE A 8 5.21 -4.07 -10.01
C PHE A 8 5.01 -5.02 -8.82
N ILE A 9 6.02 -5.82 -8.48
CA ILE A 9 5.94 -6.76 -7.36
C ILE A 9 5.73 -6.02 -6.04
N GLY A 10 6.54 -4.99 -5.74
CA GLY A 10 6.37 -4.21 -4.52
C GLY A 10 5.00 -3.52 -4.44
N GLY A 11 4.51 -3.01 -5.57
CA GLY A 11 3.18 -2.41 -5.67
C GLY A 11 2.05 -3.41 -5.45
N ILE A 12 2.15 -4.63 -5.99
CA ILE A 12 1.16 -5.69 -5.75
C ILE A 12 1.17 -6.13 -4.29
N VAL A 13 2.35 -6.36 -3.70
CA VAL A 13 2.45 -6.75 -2.29
C VAL A 13 1.82 -5.69 -1.40
N PHE A 14 2.16 -4.41 -1.61
CA PHE A 14 1.53 -3.32 -0.87
C PHE A 14 0.02 -3.29 -1.07
N LEU A 15 -0.46 -3.35 -2.32
CA LEU A 15 -1.89 -3.29 -2.62
C LEU A 15 -2.65 -4.48 -2.05
N ALA A 16 -2.07 -5.68 -2.03
CA ALA A 16 -2.68 -6.85 -1.43
C ALA A 16 -2.89 -6.66 0.08
N LEU A 17 -1.83 -6.25 0.79
CA LEU A 17 -1.91 -5.97 2.22
C LEU A 17 -2.88 -4.81 2.51
N PHE A 18 -2.73 -3.70 1.81
CA PHE A 18 -3.57 -2.52 1.98
C PHE A 18 -5.05 -2.84 1.73
N ASN A 19 -5.37 -3.54 0.64
CA ASN A 19 -6.74 -3.90 0.31
C ASN A 19 -7.35 -4.82 1.38
N LEU A 20 -6.63 -5.86 1.80
CA LEU A 20 -7.11 -6.77 2.85
C LEU A 20 -7.37 -6.03 4.16
N THR A 21 -6.46 -5.15 4.58
CA THR A 21 -6.63 -4.34 5.79
C THR A 21 -7.84 -3.41 5.67
N ILE A 22 -7.98 -2.68 4.55
CA ILE A 22 -9.10 -1.76 4.36
C ILE A 22 -10.43 -2.51 4.28
N ALA A 23 -10.49 -3.64 3.58
CA ALA A 23 -11.67 -4.49 3.54
C ALA A 23 -12.07 -4.96 4.94
N GLY A 24 -11.10 -5.44 5.73
CA GLY A 24 -11.31 -5.83 7.13
C GLY A 24 -11.86 -4.69 7.99
N VAL A 25 -11.27 -3.49 7.89
CA VAL A 25 -11.76 -2.30 8.62
C VAL A 25 -13.20 -1.95 8.20
N LEU A 26 -13.48 -1.88 6.90
CA LEU A 26 -14.81 -1.54 6.39
C LEU A 26 -15.89 -2.53 6.85
N VAL A 27 -15.61 -3.83 6.76
CA VAL A 27 -16.55 -4.87 7.19
C VAL A 27 -16.72 -4.83 8.71
N SER A 28 -15.64 -4.62 9.47
CA SER A 28 -15.71 -4.47 10.93
C SER A 28 -16.57 -3.29 11.35
N LEU A 29 -16.47 -2.16 10.64
CA LEU A 29 -17.32 -0.99 10.87
C LEU A 29 -18.80 -1.31 10.65
N VAL A 30 -19.13 -2.04 9.58
CA VAL A 30 -20.51 -2.48 9.30
C VAL A 30 -21.02 -3.42 10.40
N PHE A 31 -20.21 -4.41 10.81
CA PHE A 31 -20.59 -5.35 11.86
C PHE A 31 -20.87 -4.64 13.19
N ASN A 32 -20.00 -3.70 13.57
CA ASN A 32 -20.17 -2.90 14.78
C ASN A 32 -21.39 -1.98 14.69
N LEU A 33 -21.66 -1.37 13.53
CA LEU A 33 -22.83 -0.50 13.32
C LEU A 33 -24.16 -1.25 13.53
N PHE A 34 -24.20 -2.53 13.19
CA PHE A 34 -25.39 -3.37 13.33
C PHE A 34 -25.33 -4.34 14.51
N SER A 35 -24.34 -4.20 15.41
CA SER A 35 -24.13 -5.07 16.57
C SER A 35 -24.07 -6.57 16.23
N LEU A 36 -23.49 -6.91 15.08
CA LEU A 36 -23.32 -8.29 14.61
C LEU A 36 -22.08 -8.92 15.23
N SER A 37 -22.19 -10.13 15.77
CA SER A 37 -21.08 -10.82 16.47
C SER A 37 -20.76 -12.20 15.89
N LEU A 38 -20.61 -12.29 14.56
CA LEU A 38 -20.27 -13.53 13.85
C LEU A 38 -18.91 -13.40 13.16
N ALA A 39 -17.83 -13.66 13.91
CA ALA A 39 -16.46 -13.49 13.42
C ALA A 39 -16.15 -14.23 12.09
N PRO A 40 -16.60 -15.49 11.87
CA PRO A 40 -16.39 -16.14 10.58
C PRO A 40 -17.09 -15.44 9.40
N ALA A 41 -18.29 -14.90 9.63
CA ALA A 41 -19.01 -14.16 8.59
C ALA A 41 -18.31 -12.82 8.28
N GLN A 42 -17.76 -12.16 9.30
CA GLN A 42 -16.99 -10.93 9.15
C GLN A 42 -15.72 -11.16 8.32
N GLN A 43 -14.97 -12.22 8.60
CA GLN A 43 -13.77 -12.58 7.83
C GLN A 43 -14.14 -12.95 6.38
N PHE A 44 -15.15 -13.79 6.18
CA PHE A 44 -15.61 -14.18 4.85
C PHE A 44 -16.02 -12.95 4.01
N LEU A 45 -16.78 -12.02 4.58
CA LEU A 45 -17.17 -10.79 3.88
C LEU A 45 -15.97 -9.89 3.56
N SER A 46 -14.95 -9.87 4.42
CA SER A 46 -13.70 -9.15 4.16
C SER A 46 -12.97 -9.73 2.94
N GLU A 47 -12.94 -11.05 2.79
CA GLU A 47 -12.40 -11.71 1.59
C GLU A 47 -13.22 -11.39 0.34
N LEU A 48 -14.55 -11.34 0.42
CA LEU A 48 -15.39 -10.98 -0.72
C LEU A 48 -15.19 -9.53 -1.17
N VAL A 49 -15.05 -8.59 -0.23
CA VAL A 49 -14.73 -7.19 -0.55
C VAL A 49 -13.33 -7.10 -1.19
N THR A 50 -12.37 -7.84 -0.64
CA THR A 50 -11.00 -7.95 -1.17
C THR A 50 -11.01 -8.48 -2.60
N LEU A 51 -11.78 -9.54 -2.87
CA LEU A 51 -11.96 -10.11 -4.20
C LEU A 51 -12.58 -9.11 -5.16
N LEU A 52 -13.65 -8.43 -4.74
CA LEU A 52 -14.36 -7.46 -5.56
C LEU A 52 -13.42 -6.34 -6.02
N PHE A 53 -12.59 -5.81 -5.12
CA PHE A 53 -11.55 -4.83 -5.47
C PHE A 53 -10.63 -5.34 -6.58
N TRP A 54 -10.09 -6.56 -6.44
CA TRP A 54 -9.17 -7.13 -7.43
C TRP A 54 -9.85 -7.43 -8.77
N VAL A 55 -11.10 -7.90 -8.76
CA VAL A 55 -11.90 -8.10 -9.97
C VAL A 55 -12.14 -6.77 -10.69
N LEU A 56 -12.46 -5.70 -9.96
CA LEU A 56 -12.66 -4.37 -10.53
C LEU A 56 -11.37 -3.79 -11.10
N ILE A 57 -10.25 -3.91 -10.37
CA ILE A 57 -8.93 -3.51 -10.86
C ILE A 57 -8.57 -4.28 -12.13
N ASN A 58 -8.81 -5.59 -12.17
CA ASN A 58 -8.51 -6.36 -13.37
C ASN A 58 -9.40 -5.93 -14.55
N ARG A 59 -10.71 -5.77 -14.31
CA ARG A 59 -11.67 -5.40 -15.36
C ARG A 59 -11.37 -4.03 -15.98
N TYR A 60 -11.07 -3.03 -15.15
CA TYR A 60 -10.92 -1.66 -15.62
C TYR A 60 -9.48 -1.27 -15.93
N TYR A 61 -8.50 -1.87 -15.25
CA TYR A 61 -7.10 -1.47 -15.34
C TYR A 61 -6.16 -2.53 -15.91
N LEU A 62 -5.96 -3.66 -15.21
CA LEU A 62 -4.92 -4.62 -15.60
C LEU A 62 -5.26 -5.36 -16.90
N LYS A 63 -6.55 -5.64 -17.13
CA LYS A 63 -7.09 -6.35 -18.30
C LYS A 63 -6.36 -7.66 -18.60
N VAL A 64 -5.89 -8.32 -17.55
CA VAL A 64 -5.22 -9.61 -17.62
C VAL A 64 -6.26 -10.67 -17.93
N ARG A 65 -5.96 -11.51 -18.92
CA ARG A 65 -6.83 -12.61 -19.32
C ARG A 65 -6.62 -13.78 -18.37
N LEU A 66 -7.67 -14.16 -17.67
CA LEU A 66 -7.68 -15.31 -16.77
C LEU A 66 -8.22 -16.53 -17.50
N ASN A 67 -7.61 -17.68 -17.24
CA ASN A 67 -8.06 -18.95 -17.81
C ASN A 67 -8.80 -19.79 -16.77
N TRP A 68 -10.11 -19.89 -16.98
CA TRP A 68 -11.08 -20.57 -16.11
C TRP A 68 -11.47 -21.97 -16.61
N GLN A 69 -10.76 -22.52 -17.61
CA GLN A 69 -11.09 -23.83 -18.16
C GLN A 69 -10.82 -24.94 -17.15
N PHE A 70 -11.89 -25.56 -16.65
CA PHE A 70 -11.78 -26.72 -15.78
C PHE A 70 -11.65 -28.01 -16.59
N LYS A 71 -10.64 -28.82 -16.26
CA LYS A 71 -10.41 -30.15 -16.84
C LYS A 71 -10.15 -31.15 -15.71
N SER A 72 -11.12 -32.02 -15.46
CA SER A 72 -11.10 -32.95 -14.31
C SER A 72 -9.85 -33.84 -14.26
N HIS A 73 -9.38 -34.36 -15.40
CA HIS A 73 -8.15 -35.17 -15.45
C HIS A 73 -6.88 -34.42 -15.01
N GLN A 74 -6.92 -33.08 -14.95
CA GLN A 74 -5.82 -32.28 -14.45
C GLN A 74 -5.80 -32.16 -12.91
N LEU A 75 -6.83 -32.64 -12.19
CA LEU A 75 -6.82 -32.68 -10.72
C LEU A 75 -5.66 -33.51 -10.17
N LEU A 76 -5.11 -34.46 -10.95
CA LEU A 76 -3.92 -35.20 -10.56
C LEU A 76 -2.69 -34.31 -10.35
N TYR A 77 -2.63 -33.10 -10.94
CA TYR A 77 -1.53 -32.18 -10.70
C TYR A 77 -1.51 -31.62 -9.28
N ILE A 78 -2.65 -31.60 -8.58
CA ILE A 78 -2.74 -31.11 -7.20
C ILE A 78 -2.59 -32.22 -6.15
N LEU A 79 -2.45 -33.49 -6.54
CA LEU A 79 -2.18 -34.61 -5.63
C LEU A 79 -0.99 -34.36 -4.67
N PRO A 80 0.10 -33.68 -5.08
CA PRO A 80 1.20 -33.36 -4.17
C PRO A 80 0.80 -32.51 -2.95
N VAL A 81 -0.36 -31.83 -2.96
CA VAL A 81 -0.92 -31.13 -1.78
C VAL A 81 -1.13 -32.08 -0.60
N LEU A 82 -1.34 -33.38 -0.83
CA LEU A 82 -1.42 -34.38 0.25
C LEU A 82 -0.17 -34.39 1.15
N VAL A 83 1.00 -33.97 0.66
CA VAL A 83 2.21 -33.84 1.48
C VAL A 83 2.03 -32.79 2.59
N VAL A 84 1.30 -31.71 2.29
CA VAL A 84 0.97 -30.66 3.28
C VAL A 84 0.00 -31.23 4.30
N LEU A 85 -1.11 -31.81 3.85
CA LEU A 85 -2.13 -32.36 4.76
C LEU A 85 -1.55 -33.43 5.71
N LEU A 86 -0.69 -34.30 5.18
CA LEU A 86 -0.01 -35.32 5.98
C LEU A 86 1.00 -34.73 6.95
N GLY A 87 1.74 -33.70 6.54
CA GLY A 87 2.71 -33.03 7.41
C GLY A 87 2.01 -32.22 8.51
N ASP A 88 0.93 -31.53 8.21
CA ASP A 88 0.19 -30.73 9.18
C ASP A 88 -0.59 -31.63 10.16
N ALA A 89 -1.02 -32.81 9.72
CA ALA A 89 -1.53 -33.85 10.61
C ALA A 89 -0.52 -34.29 11.70
N THR A 90 0.79 -34.04 11.52
CA THR A 90 1.82 -34.33 12.55
C THR A 90 1.92 -33.24 13.62
N LEU A 91 1.29 -32.08 13.42
CA LEU A 91 1.40 -30.90 14.29
C LEU A 91 0.34 -30.88 15.41
N LYS A 92 0.02 -32.06 15.96
CA LYS A 92 -0.94 -32.26 17.06
C LYS A 92 -2.32 -31.62 16.78
N PRO A 93 -2.99 -31.96 15.67
CA PRO A 93 -4.29 -31.41 15.33
C PRO A 93 -5.35 -31.78 16.37
N GLN A 94 -6.33 -30.90 16.55
CA GLN A 94 -7.56 -31.08 17.32
C GLN A 94 -8.76 -30.93 16.38
N PHE A 95 -9.08 -32.01 15.66
CA PHE A 95 -10.10 -31.95 14.63
C PHE A 95 -11.50 -31.62 15.17
N ASN A 96 -12.17 -30.65 14.54
CA ASN A 96 -13.56 -30.32 14.78
C ASN A 96 -14.39 -30.54 13.50
N PHE A 97 -15.17 -31.62 13.48
CA PHE A 97 -16.06 -31.96 12.36
C PHE A 97 -17.53 -31.62 12.64
N SER A 98 -17.81 -30.70 13.57
CA SER A 98 -19.18 -30.18 13.70
C SER A 98 -19.63 -29.56 12.38
N PHE A 99 -20.92 -29.65 12.09
CA PHE A 99 -21.50 -29.10 10.86
C PHE A 99 -21.11 -27.63 10.63
N THR A 100 -21.15 -26.82 11.70
CA THR A 100 -20.74 -25.42 11.67
C THR A 100 -19.25 -25.24 11.37
N ALA A 101 -18.38 -26.07 11.94
CA ALA A 101 -16.95 -26.02 11.67
C ALA A 101 -16.63 -26.40 10.21
N ILE A 102 -17.30 -27.42 9.66
CA ILE A 102 -17.16 -27.81 8.26
C ILE A 102 -17.61 -26.69 7.32
N LEU A 103 -18.78 -26.11 7.56
CA LEU A 103 -19.25 -24.98 6.75
C LEU A 103 -18.32 -23.77 6.85
N THR A 104 -17.83 -23.47 8.05
CA THR A 104 -16.89 -22.37 8.28
C THR A 104 -15.56 -22.61 7.56
N ALA A 105 -15.02 -23.82 7.65
CA ALA A 105 -13.78 -24.20 6.97
C ALA A 105 -13.90 -24.08 5.45
N ILE A 106 -14.98 -24.63 4.88
CA ILE A 106 -15.25 -24.53 3.43
C ILE A 106 -15.41 -23.08 3.00
N ALA A 107 -16.15 -22.27 3.76
CA ALA A 107 -16.38 -20.86 3.43
C ALA A 107 -15.09 -20.03 3.51
N LEU A 108 -14.36 -20.12 4.62
CA LEU A 108 -13.14 -19.33 4.85
C LEU A 108 -11.98 -19.81 3.98
N GLY A 109 -11.61 -21.09 4.05
CA GLY A 109 -10.51 -21.62 3.26
C GLY A 109 -10.79 -21.58 1.75
N GLY A 110 -12.05 -21.75 1.36
CA GLY A 110 -12.47 -21.52 -0.03
C GLY A 110 -12.33 -20.07 -0.48
N ALA A 111 -12.73 -19.09 0.36
CA ALA A 111 -12.63 -17.68 0.02
C ALA A 111 -11.17 -17.20 -0.03
N VAL A 112 -10.35 -17.52 0.98
CA VAL A 112 -8.93 -17.16 1.04
C VAL A 112 -8.19 -17.78 -0.15
N GLY A 113 -8.29 -19.10 -0.33
CA GLY A 113 -7.68 -19.79 -1.47
C GLY A 113 -8.13 -19.24 -2.82
N PHE A 114 -9.37 -18.78 -2.97
CA PHE A 114 -9.82 -18.12 -4.20
C PHE A 114 -9.17 -16.75 -4.39
N VAL A 115 -9.22 -15.89 -3.38
CA VAL A 115 -8.69 -14.52 -3.44
C VAL A 115 -7.20 -14.52 -3.75
N GLU A 116 -6.43 -15.28 -2.98
CA GLU A 116 -4.98 -15.27 -3.10
C GLU A 116 -4.52 -15.86 -4.44
N GLU A 117 -5.13 -16.96 -4.89
CA GLU A 117 -4.78 -17.56 -6.18
C GLU A 117 -5.27 -16.71 -7.36
N TYR A 118 -6.40 -16.01 -7.24
CA TYR A 118 -6.83 -15.01 -8.23
C TYR A 118 -5.78 -13.93 -8.41
N VAL A 119 -5.25 -13.39 -7.31
CA VAL A 119 -4.25 -12.30 -7.35
C VAL A 119 -2.90 -12.81 -7.84
N PHE A 120 -2.34 -13.84 -7.19
CA PHE A 120 -0.96 -14.24 -7.45
C PHE A 120 -0.83 -15.11 -8.71
N ARG A 121 -1.70 -16.10 -8.91
CA ARG A 121 -1.60 -17.00 -10.07
C ARG A 121 -2.38 -16.43 -11.25
N GLY A 122 -3.54 -15.84 -10.99
CA GLY A 122 -4.33 -15.19 -12.03
C GLY A 122 -3.70 -13.89 -12.53
N LEU A 123 -3.52 -12.89 -11.68
CA LEU A 123 -3.06 -11.57 -12.11
C LEU A 123 -1.54 -11.49 -12.24
N VAL A 124 -0.78 -11.83 -11.18
CA VAL A 124 0.67 -11.59 -11.12
C VAL A 124 1.41 -12.44 -12.15
N VAL A 125 1.18 -13.75 -12.19
CA VAL A 125 1.87 -14.63 -13.15
C VAL A 125 1.60 -14.19 -14.59
N ASN A 126 0.34 -13.99 -14.98
CA ASN A 126 0.01 -13.56 -16.35
C ASN A 126 0.53 -12.16 -16.67
N PHE A 127 0.49 -11.21 -15.73
CA PHE A 127 1.06 -9.88 -15.97
C PHE A 127 2.59 -9.96 -16.17
N LEU A 128 3.27 -10.80 -15.38
CA LEU A 128 4.70 -11.04 -15.51
C LEU A 128 5.06 -11.68 -16.86
N THR A 129 4.29 -12.67 -17.33
CA THR A 129 4.54 -13.34 -18.63
C THR A 129 4.13 -12.48 -19.81
N ASP A 130 2.95 -11.88 -19.78
CA ASP A 130 2.31 -11.28 -20.95
C ASP A 130 2.74 -9.82 -21.16
N HIS A 131 2.91 -9.07 -20.07
CA HIS A 131 3.20 -7.62 -20.12
C HIS A 131 4.66 -7.29 -19.79
N LEU A 132 5.29 -8.06 -18.90
CA LEU A 132 6.69 -7.85 -18.50
C LEU A 132 7.65 -8.84 -19.15
N HIS A 133 7.15 -9.79 -19.95
CA HIS A 133 7.91 -10.78 -20.72
C HIS A 133 8.91 -11.58 -19.89
N SER A 134 8.54 -11.87 -18.63
CA SER A 134 9.31 -12.73 -17.74
C SER A 134 9.17 -14.19 -18.19
N GLY A 135 10.27 -14.93 -18.21
CA GLY A 135 10.20 -16.37 -18.48
C GLY A 135 9.43 -17.12 -17.39
N ALA A 136 8.81 -18.25 -17.73
CA ALA A 136 7.94 -19.04 -16.85
C ALA A 136 8.53 -19.28 -15.44
N GLY A 137 9.79 -19.71 -15.35
CA GLY A 137 10.45 -19.92 -14.05
C GLY A 137 10.65 -18.64 -13.24
N ALA A 138 10.95 -17.52 -13.90
CA ALA A 138 11.08 -16.23 -13.23
C ALA A 138 9.71 -15.71 -12.77
N ALA A 139 8.67 -15.86 -13.60
CA ALA A 139 7.31 -15.48 -13.22
C ALA A 139 6.81 -16.30 -12.01
N ALA A 140 7.06 -17.61 -12.00
CA ALA A 140 6.73 -18.48 -10.88
C ALA A 140 7.49 -18.10 -9.59
N ALA A 141 8.80 -17.85 -9.69
CA ALA A 141 9.60 -17.42 -8.54
C ALA A 141 9.15 -16.06 -7.99
N LEU A 142 8.93 -15.07 -8.85
CA LEU A 142 8.49 -13.73 -8.44
C LEU A 142 7.08 -13.75 -7.83
N SER A 143 6.16 -14.53 -8.40
CA SER A 143 4.82 -14.72 -7.82
C SER A 143 4.90 -15.42 -6.46
N GLY A 144 5.70 -16.49 -6.34
CA GLY A 144 5.90 -17.20 -5.08
C GLY A 144 6.55 -16.32 -4.01
N SER A 145 7.52 -15.48 -4.38
CA SER A 145 8.13 -14.51 -3.45
C SER A 145 7.13 -13.44 -3.01
N ALA A 146 6.33 -12.88 -3.93
CA ALA A 146 5.32 -11.90 -3.57
C ALA A 146 4.28 -12.48 -2.60
N PHE A 147 3.86 -13.72 -2.85
CA PHE A 147 2.95 -14.47 -1.99
C PHE A 147 3.56 -14.77 -0.61
N ALA A 148 4.83 -15.15 -0.54
CA ALA A 148 5.51 -15.37 0.73
C ALA A 148 5.66 -14.07 1.55
N VAL A 149 5.96 -12.94 0.89
CA VAL A 149 6.20 -11.66 1.57
C VAL A 149 4.95 -11.11 2.24
N ILE A 150 3.74 -11.31 1.69
CA ILE A 150 2.51 -10.82 2.34
C ILE A 150 2.29 -11.45 3.72
N HIS A 151 2.78 -12.67 3.94
CA HIS A 151 2.67 -13.36 5.23
C HIS A 151 3.56 -12.78 6.34
N LEU A 152 4.50 -11.89 6.00
CA LEU A 152 5.27 -11.15 7.01
C LEU A 152 4.39 -10.22 7.86
N VAL A 153 3.16 -9.94 7.42
CA VAL A 153 2.18 -9.20 8.24
C VAL A 153 1.93 -9.89 9.58
N ASN A 154 1.98 -11.22 9.63
CA ASN A 154 1.74 -12.01 10.85
C ASN A 154 2.88 -11.91 11.88
N LEU A 155 3.95 -11.17 11.60
CA LEU A 155 4.93 -10.78 12.63
C LEU A 155 4.26 -9.99 13.78
N SER A 156 3.12 -9.34 13.52
CA SER A 156 2.31 -8.67 14.54
C SER A 156 1.78 -9.61 15.63
N ASP A 157 1.65 -10.90 15.33
CA ASP A 157 1.07 -11.90 16.23
C ASP A 157 2.07 -12.35 17.31
N GLY A 158 3.31 -11.82 17.27
CA GLY A 158 4.35 -12.08 18.26
C GLY A 158 5.11 -13.40 18.07
N ASN A 159 4.74 -14.22 17.09
CA ASN A 159 5.40 -15.50 16.81
C ASN A 159 6.28 -15.45 15.55
N SER A 160 7.49 -14.92 15.71
CA SER A 160 8.44 -14.73 14.61
C SER A 160 8.92 -16.05 13.98
N LEU A 161 9.05 -17.13 14.77
CA LEU A 161 9.47 -18.45 14.27
C LEU A 161 8.40 -19.08 13.38
N ASN A 162 7.13 -19.06 13.81
CA ASN A 162 6.04 -19.58 12.98
C ASN A 162 5.79 -18.68 11.77
N THR A 163 5.97 -17.36 11.89
CA THR A 163 5.88 -16.47 10.74
C THR A 163 6.97 -16.80 9.72
N LEU A 164 8.21 -17.02 10.16
CA LEU A 164 9.28 -17.47 9.26
C LEU A 164 8.95 -18.81 8.60
N ALA A 165 8.44 -19.78 9.37
CA ALA A 165 8.01 -21.07 8.85
C ALA A 165 6.93 -20.91 7.76
N GLN A 166 5.89 -20.11 8.03
CA GLN A 166 4.83 -19.81 7.07
C GLN A 166 5.37 -19.15 5.79
N VAL A 167 6.32 -18.21 5.90
CA VAL A 167 6.96 -17.57 4.72
C VAL A 167 7.70 -18.60 3.86
N LEU A 168 8.38 -19.57 4.48
CA LEU A 168 9.10 -20.64 3.76
C LEU A 168 8.14 -21.58 3.03
N SER A 169 7.09 -22.07 3.71
CA SER A 169 6.08 -22.93 3.09
C SER A 169 5.29 -22.20 2.00
N ALA A 170 4.87 -20.96 2.26
CA ALA A 170 4.17 -20.10 1.31
C ALA A 170 5.00 -19.88 0.04
N PHE A 171 6.31 -19.65 0.13
CA PHE A 171 7.14 -19.55 -1.08
C PHE A 171 7.14 -20.84 -1.90
N GLY A 172 7.33 -22.00 -1.26
CA GLY A 172 7.38 -23.31 -1.92
C GLY A 172 6.08 -23.66 -2.64
N LEU A 173 4.95 -23.57 -1.94
CA LEU A 173 3.61 -23.78 -2.49
C LEU A 173 3.24 -22.70 -3.52
N GLY A 174 3.59 -21.45 -3.20
CA GLY A 174 3.65 -20.27 -4.08
C GLY A 174 4.13 -20.61 -5.48
N PHE A 175 5.39 -21.02 -5.52
CA PHE A 175 6.11 -21.40 -6.72
C PHE A 175 5.46 -22.59 -7.44
N PHE A 176 5.12 -23.66 -6.71
CA PHE A 176 4.54 -24.87 -7.29
C PHE A 176 3.18 -24.63 -7.97
N PHE A 177 2.28 -23.91 -7.31
CA PHE A 177 0.98 -23.54 -7.89
C PHE A 177 1.12 -22.62 -9.10
N ALA A 178 2.09 -21.70 -9.10
CA ALA A 178 2.40 -20.92 -10.29
C ALA A 178 2.88 -21.81 -11.46
N VAL A 179 3.70 -22.83 -11.18
CA VAL A 179 4.13 -23.80 -12.18
C VAL A 179 2.96 -24.64 -12.72
N ILE A 180 2.08 -25.16 -11.86
CA ILE A 180 0.88 -25.88 -12.31
C ILE A 180 0.04 -24.98 -13.20
N TYR A 181 -0.21 -23.75 -12.78
CA TYR A 181 -1.00 -22.80 -13.54
C TYR A 181 -0.39 -22.54 -14.93
N LEU A 182 0.92 -22.28 -15.01
CA LEU A 182 1.63 -22.07 -16.28
C LEU A 182 1.59 -23.30 -17.21
N LEU A 183 1.58 -24.51 -16.66
CA LEU A 183 1.58 -25.75 -17.44
C LEU A 183 0.20 -26.17 -17.92
N THR A 184 -0.85 -25.82 -17.19
CA THR A 184 -2.21 -26.31 -17.41
C THR A 184 -3.13 -25.24 -17.98
N HIS A 185 -2.78 -23.96 -17.78
CA HIS A 185 -3.64 -22.80 -17.95
C HIS A 185 -5.00 -22.98 -17.28
N ASN A 186 -5.03 -23.56 -16.09
CA ASN A 186 -6.25 -23.83 -15.35
C ASN A 186 -6.13 -23.22 -13.95
N LEU A 187 -6.80 -22.07 -13.74
CA LEU A 187 -6.75 -21.35 -12.46
C LEU A 187 -7.48 -22.09 -11.33
N TRP A 188 -8.40 -23.01 -11.65
CA TRP A 188 -9.08 -23.80 -10.63
C TRP A 188 -8.16 -24.75 -9.89
N LEU A 189 -7.08 -25.24 -10.51
CA LEU A 189 -6.15 -26.16 -9.84
C LEU A 189 -5.46 -25.51 -8.63
N PRO A 190 -4.78 -24.36 -8.77
CA PRO A 190 -4.20 -23.72 -7.61
C PRO A 190 -5.26 -23.28 -6.60
N ILE A 191 -6.43 -22.77 -7.03
CA ILE A 191 -7.55 -22.40 -6.12
C ILE A 191 -7.97 -23.61 -5.26
N ILE A 192 -8.27 -24.74 -5.89
CA ILE A 192 -8.71 -25.96 -5.18
C ILE A 192 -7.59 -26.50 -4.31
N GLY A 193 -6.35 -26.55 -4.82
CA GLY A 193 -5.21 -27.04 -4.06
C GLY A 193 -4.95 -26.22 -2.80
N HIS A 194 -5.04 -24.90 -2.90
CA HIS A 194 -4.91 -23.99 -1.77
C HIS A 194 -6.08 -24.13 -0.79
N ALA A 195 -7.32 -24.05 -1.28
CA ALA A 195 -8.51 -24.18 -0.44
C ALA A 195 -8.53 -25.50 0.34
N LEU A 196 -8.01 -26.60 -0.22
CA LEU A 196 -7.92 -27.88 0.49
C LEU A 196 -6.96 -27.83 1.69
N ILE A 197 -5.87 -27.07 1.60
CA ILE A 197 -4.92 -26.85 2.71
C ILE A 197 -5.63 -26.06 3.81
N ASP A 198 -6.21 -24.90 3.46
CA ASP A 198 -6.86 -24.02 4.43
C ASP A 198 -8.08 -24.67 5.09
N ILE A 199 -8.89 -25.42 4.33
CA ILE A 199 -10.02 -26.18 4.88
C ILE A 199 -9.51 -27.21 5.90
N PHE A 200 -8.42 -27.91 5.58
CA PHE A 200 -7.82 -28.88 6.50
C PHE A 200 -7.33 -28.18 7.77
N ASP A 201 -6.59 -27.08 7.64
CA ASP A 201 -6.05 -26.34 8.78
C ASP A 201 -7.15 -25.76 9.67
N GLN A 202 -8.19 -25.19 9.08
CA GLN A 202 -9.33 -24.68 9.82
C GLN A 202 -10.08 -25.80 10.57
N LEU A 203 -10.17 -27.00 10.01
CA LEU A 203 -10.76 -28.18 10.67
C LEU A 203 -9.84 -28.77 11.75
N ALA A 204 -8.53 -28.77 11.51
CA ALA A 204 -7.51 -29.38 12.35
C ALA A 204 -7.10 -28.50 13.54
N PHE A 205 -7.10 -27.18 13.36
CA PHE A 205 -6.56 -26.23 14.35
C PHE A 205 -7.56 -25.15 14.76
N GLY A 206 -8.70 -25.03 14.07
CA GLY A 206 -9.73 -24.04 14.38
C GLY A 206 -9.39 -22.61 13.94
N THR A 207 -8.28 -22.41 13.23
CA THR A 207 -7.82 -21.10 12.76
C THR A 207 -6.96 -21.24 11.50
N LEU A 208 -6.94 -20.18 10.67
CA LEU A 208 -6.00 -20.01 9.56
C LEU A 208 -4.77 -19.16 9.96
N SER A 209 -4.65 -18.78 11.23
CA SER A 209 -3.48 -18.04 11.74
C SER A 209 -2.25 -18.95 11.87
N ASN A 210 -1.07 -18.37 11.71
CA ASN A 210 0.21 -19.05 11.88
C ASN A 210 0.55 -19.40 13.34
N THR A 211 -0.32 -19.08 14.30
CA THR A 211 -0.13 -19.48 15.70
C THR A 211 -0.37 -20.97 15.93
N ALA A 212 -1.06 -21.64 15.02
CA ALA A 212 -1.32 -23.08 15.05
C ALA A 212 -1.01 -23.71 13.69
N GLY A 213 -0.83 -25.04 13.64
CA GLY A 213 -0.62 -25.76 12.37
C GLY A 213 0.66 -25.40 11.61
N THR A 214 1.60 -24.69 12.24
CA THR A 214 2.83 -24.22 11.57
C THR A 214 4.07 -24.69 12.33
N SER A 215 5.07 -25.23 11.60
CA SER A 215 6.37 -25.64 12.16
C SER A 215 7.49 -25.37 11.17
N LEU A 216 8.66 -24.96 11.68
CA LEU A 216 9.83 -24.68 10.86
C LEU A 216 10.32 -25.94 10.12
N LEU A 217 10.21 -27.12 10.75
CA LEU A 217 10.64 -28.38 10.14
C LEU A 217 9.74 -28.75 8.96
N THR A 218 8.42 -28.83 9.17
CA THR A 218 7.47 -29.20 8.10
C THR A 218 7.51 -28.16 6.98
N SER A 219 7.55 -26.88 7.31
CA SER A 219 7.61 -25.79 6.32
C SER A 219 8.90 -25.81 5.48
N SER A 220 10.03 -26.16 6.08
CA SER A 220 11.29 -26.35 5.34
C SER A 220 11.22 -27.55 4.40
N LEU A 221 10.57 -28.64 4.81
CA LEU A 221 10.34 -29.80 3.95
C LEU A 221 9.40 -29.45 2.79
N TYR A 222 8.34 -28.69 3.03
CA TYR A 222 7.42 -28.20 1.99
C TYR A 222 8.15 -27.32 0.99
N LEU A 223 8.96 -26.37 1.48
CA LEU A 223 9.80 -25.52 0.64
C LEU A 223 10.66 -26.35 -0.33
N ILE A 224 11.41 -27.33 0.21
CA ILE A 224 12.31 -28.17 -0.58
C ILE A 224 11.50 -29.01 -1.59
N PHE A 225 10.46 -29.69 -1.13
CA PHE A 225 9.65 -30.60 -1.94
C PHE A 225 8.93 -29.87 -3.08
N PHE A 226 8.17 -28.82 -2.77
CA PHE A 226 7.36 -28.11 -3.78
C PHE A 226 8.21 -27.29 -4.74
N THR A 227 9.30 -26.68 -4.28
CA THR A 227 10.25 -25.99 -5.17
C THR A 227 10.94 -27.00 -6.09
N GLY A 228 11.42 -28.12 -5.54
CA GLY A 228 12.06 -29.19 -6.32
C GLY A 228 11.13 -29.79 -7.37
N LEU A 229 9.89 -30.10 -6.98
CA LEU A 229 8.88 -30.63 -7.88
C LEU A 229 8.48 -29.61 -8.96
N GLY A 230 8.29 -28.34 -8.59
CA GLY A 230 8.02 -27.26 -9.55
C GLY A 230 9.16 -27.10 -10.56
N LEU A 231 10.41 -27.12 -10.11
CA LEU A 231 11.59 -27.03 -10.99
C LEU A 231 11.69 -28.24 -11.93
N TYR A 232 11.42 -29.46 -11.43
CA TYR A 232 11.37 -30.66 -12.24
C TYR A 232 10.30 -30.57 -13.34
N LEU A 233 9.09 -30.12 -12.99
CA LEU A 233 7.98 -29.96 -13.93
C LEU A 233 8.27 -28.90 -14.98
N LEU A 234 8.86 -27.76 -14.59
CA LEU A 234 9.30 -26.71 -15.52
C LEU A 234 10.33 -27.25 -16.51
N ARG A 235 11.35 -27.98 -16.05
CA ARG A 235 12.40 -28.55 -16.92
C ARG A 235 11.82 -29.56 -17.91
N LYS A 236 10.98 -30.49 -17.44
CA LYS A 236 10.41 -31.55 -18.28
C LYS A 236 9.44 -31.04 -19.34
N LYS A 237 8.75 -29.93 -19.08
CA LYS A 237 7.70 -29.38 -19.96
C LYS A 237 8.04 -28.03 -20.59
N ALA A 238 9.27 -27.54 -20.41
CA ALA A 238 9.79 -26.32 -21.04
C ALA A 238 9.50 -26.18 -22.55
N PRO A 239 9.52 -27.25 -23.38
CA PRO A 239 9.21 -27.14 -24.81
C PRO A 239 7.77 -26.67 -25.13
N ARG A 240 6.83 -26.76 -24.17
CA ARG A 240 5.44 -26.33 -24.34
C ARG A 240 5.19 -24.88 -23.90
N LEU A 241 6.19 -24.21 -23.33
CA LEU A 241 6.08 -22.86 -22.74
C LEU A 241 6.67 -21.76 -23.65
N ASN A 242 6.64 -21.94 -24.98
CA ASN A 242 7.19 -20.97 -25.93
C ASN A 242 6.38 -19.66 -25.95
N PHE A 243 6.80 -18.71 -25.12
CA PHE A 243 6.35 -17.32 -25.19
C PHE A 243 7.10 -16.61 -26.32
N ALA A 244 6.38 -16.19 -27.36
CA ALA A 244 6.93 -15.44 -28.48
C ALA A 244 7.65 -14.18 -27.98
N HIS A 245 8.97 -14.12 -28.20
CA HIS A 245 9.85 -13.05 -27.76
C HIS A 245 9.99 -12.01 -28.87
N GLU A 246 9.10 -11.02 -28.91
CA GLU A 246 9.35 -9.81 -29.71
C GLU A 246 10.24 -8.84 -28.92
N ARG A 247 11.40 -8.48 -29.51
CA ARG A 247 12.34 -7.53 -28.92
C ARG A 247 11.86 -6.09 -29.19
N PRO A 248 11.84 -5.20 -28.19
CA PRO A 248 11.51 -3.79 -28.42
C PRO A 248 12.74 -3.02 -28.89
N GLN A 249 12.57 -2.26 -29.96
CA GLN A 249 13.53 -1.25 -30.40
C GLN A 249 13.61 -0.11 -29.38
N PHE A 250 14.84 0.26 -29.00
CA PHE A 250 15.11 1.36 -28.07
C PHE A 250 14.95 2.71 -28.77
N ALA A 251 13.92 3.47 -28.41
CA ALA A 251 13.81 4.88 -28.77
C ALA A 251 14.83 5.73 -28.00
N ARG A 252 15.57 6.57 -28.74
CA ARG A 252 16.53 7.56 -28.22
C ARG A 252 15.86 8.52 -27.23
N LYS A 253 16.55 8.80 -26.11
CA LYS A 253 16.18 9.88 -25.16
C LYS A 253 16.33 11.25 -25.85
N ASN A 254 15.23 11.98 -25.95
CA ASN A 254 15.21 13.37 -26.40
C ASN A 254 15.97 14.30 -25.44
N MET A 255 16.62 15.31 -26.02
CA MET A 255 17.38 16.36 -25.32
C MET A 255 16.50 17.07 -24.27
N VAL A 256 17.09 17.32 -23.09
CA VAL A 256 16.40 17.90 -21.94
C VAL A 256 16.35 19.42 -22.12
N THR A 257 15.17 19.96 -22.41
CA THR A 257 14.92 21.40 -22.45
C THR A 257 14.91 22.00 -21.04
N ARG A 258 15.40 23.24 -20.90
CA ARG A 258 15.36 23.98 -19.63
C ARG A 258 13.93 24.48 -19.38
N PRO A 259 13.36 24.31 -18.16
CA PRO A 259 12.06 24.88 -17.82
C PRO A 259 12.07 26.41 -17.92
N ARG A 260 10.95 27.01 -18.35
CA ARG A 260 10.75 28.47 -18.30
C ARG A 260 10.50 28.89 -16.85
N ILE A 261 11.13 29.97 -16.42
CA ILE A 261 10.90 30.59 -15.10
C ILE A 261 9.91 31.73 -15.28
N ASP A 262 8.82 31.72 -14.51
CA ASP A 262 7.88 32.84 -14.39
C ASP A 262 8.11 33.52 -13.05
N LEU A 263 8.94 34.57 -13.04
CA LEU A 263 9.36 35.24 -11.81
C LEU A 263 8.19 35.89 -11.06
N ILE A 264 7.15 36.35 -11.77
CA ILE A 264 5.98 36.98 -11.16
C ILE A 264 5.13 35.92 -10.49
N ALA A 265 4.80 34.85 -11.20
CA ALA A 265 4.04 33.74 -10.63
C ALA A 265 4.80 33.06 -9.47
N THR A 266 6.12 32.94 -9.56
CA THR A 266 6.97 32.42 -8.48
C THR A 266 6.98 33.35 -7.28
N GLY A 267 7.13 34.65 -7.47
CA GLY A 267 7.05 35.63 -6.38
C GLY A 267 5.70 35.59 -5.66
N LEU A 268 4.60 35.63 -6.40
CA LEU A 268 3.24 35.55 -5.85
C LEU A 268 3.00 34.23 -5.10
N ALA A 269 3.44 33.10 -5.66
CA ALA A 269 3.28 31.80 -5.02
C ALA A 269 4.10 31.67 -3.73
N CYS A 270 5.32 32.23 -3.67
CA CYS A 270 6.14 32.21 -2.47
C CYS A 270 5.60 33.10 -1.34
N LEU A 271 4.72 34.05 -1.63
CA LEU A 271 4.04 34.87 -0.62
C LEU A 271 2.87 34.14 0.04
N ILE A 272 2.32 33.09 -0.58
CA ILE A 272 1.15 32.36 -0.05
C ILE A 272 1.44 31.80 1.36
N PRO A 273 2.50 31.00 1.60
CA PRO A 273 2.68 30.37 2.91
C PRO A 273 2.95 31.36 4.06
N PRO A 274 3.80 32.41 3.88
CA PRO A 274 3.94 33.45 4.91
C PRO A 274 2.64 34.18 5.23
N VAL A 275 1.80 34.45 4.22
CA VAL A 275 0.50 35.10 4.43
C VAL A 275 -0.47 34.17 5.16
N GLU A 276 -0.52 32.89 4.78
CA GLU A 276 -1.33 31.87 5.45
C GLU A 276 -0.91 31.70 6.92
N LEU A 277 0.39 31.64 7.20
CA LEU A 277 0.92 31.52 8.57
C LEU A 277 0.62 32.76 9.41
N TRP A 278 0.80 33.95 8.82
CA TRP A 278 0.49 35.20 9.51
C TRP A 278 -1.00 35.32 9.83
N LEU A 279 -1.88 35.12 8.83
CA LEU A 279 -3.33 35.14 9.02
C LEU A 279 -3.78 34.02 9.98
N GLY A 280 -3.26 32.81 9.84
CA GLY A 280 -3.58 31.66 10.68
C GLY A 280 -3.14 31.83 12.14
N SER A 281 -2.13 32.65 12.42
CA SER A 281 -1.74 32.98 13.79
C SER A 281 -2.66 34.02 14.45
N PHE A 282 -3.25 34.93 13.67
CA PHE A 282 -3.98 36.10 14.18
C PHE A 282 -5.50 35.98 14.07
N VAL A 283 -6.02 35.65 12.89
CA VAL A 283 -7.46 35.66 12.59
C VAL A 283 -8.26 34.67 13.46
N PRO A 284 -7.78 33.43 13.73
CA PRO A 284 -8.51 32.52 14.61
C PRO A 284 -8.69 33.03 16.04
N GLN A 285 -7.85 33.95 16.51
CA GLN A 285 -7.96 34.55 17.85
C GLN A 285 -9.22 35.42 18.00
N LEU A 286 -9.80 35.88 16.89
CA LEU A 286 -11.03 36.68 16.87
C LEU A 286 -12.29 35.84 17.20
N PHE A 287 -12.19 34.51 17.22
CA PHE A 287 -13.32 33.60 17.45
C PHE A 287 -13.25 32.99 18.86
N ALA A 288 -14.34 33.10 19.62
CA ALA A 288 -14.43 32.52 20.96
C ALA A 288 -14.53 30.98 20.95
N HIS A 289 -15.26 30.41 19.97
CA HIS A 289 -15.53 28.98 19.91
C HIS A 289 -14.45 28.21 19.12
N ARG A 290 -13.96 27.07 19.67
CA ARG A 290 -12.89 26.25 19.05
C ARG A 290 -13.17 25.88 17.59
N LEU A 291 -14.41 25.46 17.30
CA LEU A 291 -14.81 25.10 15.94
C LEU A 291 -14.74 26.28 14.97
N GLY A 292 -15.08 27.50 15.42
CA GLY A 292 -14.95 28.71 14.61
C GLY A 292 -13.50 29.03 14.26
N ARG A 293 -12.57 28.78 15.19
CA ARG A 293 -11.12 28.94 14.98
C ARG A 293 -10.60 28.00 13.88
N VAL A 294 -11.04 26.76 13.89
CA VAL A 294 -10.63 25.77 12.88
C VAL A 294 -11.23 26.10 11.52
N LEU A 295 -12.53 26.40 11.45
CA LEU A 295 -13.19 26.74 10.19
C LEU A 295 -12.55 27.95 9.49
N ILE A 296 -12.25 29.02 10.23
CA ILE A 296 -11.60 30.19 9.62
C ILE A 296 -10.17 29.88 9.16
N THR A 297 -9.48 28.98 9.86
CA THR A 297 -8.16 28.49 9.45
C THR A 297 -8.26 27.71 8.14
N ASP A 298 -9.22 26.79 8.02
CA ASP A 298 -9.49 26.04 6.78
C ASP A 298 -9.79 26.98 5.60
N VAL A 299 -10.57 28.05 5.84
CA VAL A 299 -10.89 29.05 4.81
C VAL A 299 -9.63 29.78 4.32
N ILE A 300 -8.71 30.14 5.23
CA ILE A 300 -7.45 30.79 4.88
C ILE A 300 -6.60 29.87 3.99
N PHE A 301 -6.40 28.61 4.39
CA PHE A 301 -5.64 27.64 3.61
C PHE A 301 -6.33 27.27 2.28
N PHE A 302 -7.66 27.22 2.25
CA PHE A 302 -8.41 27.00 1.02
C PHE A 302 -8.23 28.13 0.02
N ALA A 303 -8.16 29.39 0.49
CA ALA A 303 -7.89 30.54 -0.37
C ALA A 303 -6.49 30.48 -1.00
N GLY A 304 -5.46 30.13 -0.22
CA GLY A 304 -4.10 29.96 -0.75
C GLY A 304 -3.97 28.76 -1.68
N PHE A 305 -4.65 27.64 -1.38
CA PHE A 305 -4.81 26.51 -2.30
C PHE A 305 -5.41 26.91 -3.65
N CYS A 306 -6.51 27.67 -3.65
CA CYS A 306 -7.12 28.18 -4.87
C CYS A 306 -6.16 29.10 -5.64
N GLY A 307 -5.44 29.98 -4.93
CA GLY A 307 -4.42 30.86 -5.50
C GLY A 307 -3.27 30.09 -6.17
N ALA A 308 -2.72 29.08 -5.50
CA ALA A 308 -1.64 28.25 -6.02
C ALA A 308 -2.07 27.46 -7.27
N ILE A 309 -3.27 26.85 -7.24
CA ILE A 309 -3.84 26.18 -8.41
C ILE A 309 -4.05 27.15 -9.56
N TRP A 310 -4.60 28.34 -9.29
CA TRP A 310 -4.86 29.34 -10.34
C TRP A 310 -3.57 29.81 -11.01
N LEU A 311 -2.51 30.08 -10.25
CA LEU A 311 -1.20 30.50 -10.75
C LEU A 311 -0.55 29.42 -11.64
N TYR A 312 -0.61 28.15 -11.22
CA TYR A 312 0.09 27.04 -11.89
C TYR A 312 -0.81 26.07 -12.65
N ARG A 313 -2.05 26.47 -12.97
CA ARG A 313 -3.04 25.65 -13.71
C ARG A 313 -2.53 25.09 -15.03
N SER A 314 -1.67 25.82 -15.73
CA SER A 314 -1.10 25.40 -17.01
C SER A 314 -0.16 24.20 -16.85
N VAL A 315 0.71 24.25 -15.84
CA VAL A 315 1.63 23.18 -15.45
C VAL A 315 0.86 21.97 -14.97
N LEU A 316 -0.08 22.17 -14.04
CA LEU A 316 -0.95 21.10 -13.53
C LEU A 316 -1.69 20.40 -14.67
N ARG A 317 -2.31 21.15 -15.58
CA ARG A 317 -3.06 20.58 -16.72
C ARG A 317 -2.15 19.82 -17.68
N ALA A 318 -0.95 20.32 -17.96
CA ALA A 318 0.02 19.66 -18.85
C ALA A 318 0.51 18.34 -18.25
N ASP A 319 0.98 18.37 -17.01
CA ASP A 319 1.51 17.20 -16.32
C ASP A 319 0.44 16.15 -16.05
N TRP A 320 -0.81 16.57 -15.80
CA TRP A 320 -1.94 15.64 -15.60
C TRP A 320 -2.19 14.77 -16.83
N ARG A 321 -2.10 15.36 -18.03
CA ARG A 321 -2.32 14.65 -19.30
C ARG A 321 -1.32 13.51 -19.50
N GLU A 322 -0.09 13.67 -19.03
CA GLU A 322 0.93 12.63 -19.08
C GLU A 322 0.78 11.64 -17.93
N PHE A 323 0.53 12.15 -16.71
CA PHE A 323 0.39 11.36 -15.50
C PHE A 323 -0.69 10.28 -15.64
N LYS A 324 -1.86 10.64 -16.17
CA LYS A 324 -3.01 9.75 -16.29
C LYS A 324 -2.81 8.59 -17.27
N LYS A 325 -1.86 8.69 -18.22
CA LYS A 325 -1.58 7.62 -19.19
C LYS A 325 -1.10 6.35 -18.51
N HIS A 326 -0.38 6.49 -17.39
CA HIS A 326 0.19 5.39 -16.62
C HIS A 326 -0.17 5.52 -15.13
N TRP A 327 -1.42 5.88 -14.84
CA TRP A 327 -1.84 6.34 -13.51
C TRP A 327 -1.48 5.35 -12.38
N PHE A 328 -1.68 4.05 -12.57
CA PHE A 328 -1.43 3.04 -11.53
C PHE A 328 0.06 2.74 -11.35
N VAL A 329 0.86 2.76 -12.42
CA VAL A 329 2.32 2.67 -12.28
C VAL A 329 2.84 3.88 -11.49
N ASN A 330 2.27 5.06 -11.75
CA ASN A 330 2.60 6.27 -11.02
C ASN A 330 2.06 6.26 -9.58
N PHE A 331 0.89 5.66 -9.35
CA PHE A 331 0.33 5.41 -8.01
C PHE A 331 1.24 4.48 -7.20
N ILE A 332 1.68 3.35 -7.78
CA ILE A 332 2.65 2.45 -7.13
C ILE A 332 3.95 3.18 -6.78
N LYS A 333 4.47 4.01 -7.70
CA LYS A 333 5.64 4.85 -7.39
C LYS A 333 5.36 5.84 -6.25
N ALA A 334 4.15 6.38 -6.18
CA ALA A 334 3.75 7.30 -5.12
C ALA A 334 3.69 6.58 -3.77
N VAL A 335 3.06 5.41 -3.72
CA VAL A 335 3.08 4.50 -2.56
C VAL A 335 4.52 4.19 -2.12
N GLY A 336 5.41 3.81 -3.05
CA GLY A 336 6.82 3.60 -2.73
C GLY A 336 7.50 4.86 -2.18
N GLY A 337 7.12 6.04 -2.70
CA GLY A 337 7.54 7.34 -2.18
C GLY A 337 7.04 7.63 -0.76
N VAL A 338 5.82 7.23 -0.41
CA VAL A 338 5.26 7.33 0.95
C VAL A 338 6.04 6.45 1.92
N ILE A 339 6.29 5.19 1.55
CA ILE A 339 7.08 4.26 2.38
C ILE A 339 8.47 4.84 2.65
N ALA A 340 9.13 5.37 1.61
CA ALA A 340 10.42 6.03 1.77
C ALA A 340 10.34 7.28 2.67
N SER A 341 9.24 8.05 2.59
CA SER A 341 9.03 9.22 3.46
C SER A 341 8.95 8.83 4.93
N TYR A 342 8.19 7.79 5.27
CA TYR A 342 8.13 7.27 6.64
C TYR A 342 9.48 6.72 7.11
N ALA A 343 10.20 5.99 6.26
CA ALA A 343 11.53 5.48 6.59
C ALA A 343 12.52 6.62 6.90
N ILE A 344 12.53 7.68 6.08
CA ILE A 344 13.34 8.90 6.31
C ILE A 344 12.92 9.57 7.62
N LEU A 345 11.61 9.74 7.83
CA LEU A 345 11.08 10.38 9.04
C LEU A 345 11.50 9.63 10.31
N LEU A 346 11.36 8.30 10.32
CA LEU A 346 11.75 7.43 11.43
C LEU A 346 13.26 7.49 11.69
N LEU A 347 14.08 7.40 10.64
CA LEU A 347 15.53 7.49 10.73
C LEU A 347 15.96 8.83 11.32
N VAL A 348 15.51 9.95 10.75
CA VAL A 348 15.91 11.29 11.18
C VAL A 348 15.42 11.57 12.61
N ARG A 349 14.19 11.19 12.96
CA ARG A 349 13.69 11.31 14.34
C ARG A 349 14.48 10.46 15.33
N SER A 350 14.88 9.24 14.95
CA SER A 350 15.69 8.36 15.80
C SER A 350 17.07 8.98 16.06
N LEU A 351 17.69 9.57 15.05
CA LEU A 351 18.95 10.29 15.20
C LEU A 351 18.78 11.51 16.11
N LEU A 352 17.68 12.25 15.97
CA LEU A 352 17.43 13.48 16.73
C LEU A 352 16.86 13.24 18.14
N LYS A 353 16.54 12.00 18.51
CA LYS A 353 15.89 11.64 19.78
C LYS A 353 16.54 12.25 21.03
N PRO A 354 17.88 12.37 21.16
CA PRO A 354 18.50 13.02 22.32
C PRO A 354 18.14 14.51 22.49
N TRP A 355 17.72 15.16 21.41
CA TRP A 355 17.42 16.60 21.35
C TRP A 355 15.92 16.90 21.17
N LEU A 356 15.08 15.86 21.11
CA LEU A 356 13.63 15.98 20.98
C LEU A 356 12.96 15.64 22.31
N SER A 357 12.20 16.58 22.86
CA SER A 357 11.31 16.31 23.99
C SER A 357 10.14 15.42 23.54
N SER A 358 9.80 14.42 24.34
CA SER A 358 8.62 13.59 24.10
C SER A 358 7.35 14.41 24.37
N SER A 359 6.63 14.79 23.32
CA SER A 359 5.27 15.30 23.46
C SER A 359 4.36 14.14 23.87
N GLY A 360 3.58 14.30 24.95
CA GLY A 360 2.54 13.34 25.32
C GLY A 360 1.51 13.21 24.19
N VAL A 361 0.96 12.01 24.02
CA VAL A 361 -0.19 11.79 23.12
C VAL A 361 -1.39 12.48 23.75
N PRO A 362 -2.03 13.48 23.10
CA PRO A 362 -3.23 14.11 23.63
C PRO A 362 -4.34 13.08 23.78
N ASP A 363 -5.10 13.14 24.87
CA ASP A 363 -6.28 12.30 25.05
C ASP A 363 -7.37 12.72 24.03
N VAL A 364 -7.64 11.84 23.08
CA VAL A 364 -8.47 12.10 21.88
C VAL A 364 -9.88 11.51 21.96
N LEU A 365 -10.29 10.96 23.11
CA LEU A 365 -11.51 10.14 23.22
C LEU A 365 -12.83 10.91 23.41
N SER A 366 -12.87 12.24 23.20
CA SER A 366 -14.12 13.02 23.23
C SER A 366 -14.69 13.28 21.83
N VAL A 367 -16.02 13.16 21.65
CA VAL A 367 -16.71 13.44 20.37
C VAL A 367 -16.44 14.85 19.88
N GLN A 368 -16.41 15.83 20.80
CA GLN A 368 -16.14 17.22 20.46
C GLN A 368 -14.69 17.39 19.96
N THR A 369 -13.72 16.76 20.62
CA THR A 369 -12.31 16.77 20.20
C THR A 369 -12.16 16.08 18.84
N ALA A 370 -12.78 14.91 18.66
CA ALA A 370 -12.70 14.16 17.40
C ALA A 370 -13.34 14.91 16.22
N THR A 371 -14.45 15.62 16.46
CA THR A 371 -15.09 16.49 15.45
C THR A 371 -14.16 17.64 15.05
N VAL A 372 -13.55 18.32 16.03
CA VAL A 372 -12.62 19.42 15.78
C VAL A 372 -11.38 18.92 15.03
N THR A 373 -10.85 17.74 15.37
CA THR A 373 -9.70 17.12 14.67
C THR A 373 -10.06 16.73 13.23
N LEU A 374 -11.25 16.19 13.00
CA LEU A 374 -11.72 15.85 11.65
C LEU A 374 -11.85 17.10 10.77
N ILE A 375 -12.46 18.16 11.28
CA ILE A 375 -12.56 19.44 10.55
C ILE A 375 -11.16 20.00 10.29
N ALA A 376 -10.28 20.03 11.29
CA ALA A 376 -8.91 20.53 11.13
C ALA A 376 -8.10 19.73 10.10
N SER A 377 -8.41 18.44 9.91
CA SER A 377 -7.75 17.60 8.90
C SER A 377 -8.15 17.93 7.46
N LEU A 378 -9.10 18.85 7.22
CA LEU A 378 -9.39 19.33 5.86
C LEU A 378 -8.21 20.12 5.28
N THR A 379 -7.50 20.91 6.09
CA THR A 379 -6.22 21.54 5.67
C THR A 379 -5.22 20.53 5.11
N VAL A 380 -5.11 19.36 5.74
CA VAL A 380 -4.19 18.27 5.38
C VAL A 380 -4.51 17.70 3.99
N LEU A 381 -5.76 17.77 3.53
CA LEU A 381 -6.12 17.35 2.16
C LEU A 381 -5.68 18.35 1.08
N MET A 382 -5.52 19.63 1.45
CA MET A 382 -5.24 20.73 0.52
C MET A 382 -3.75 21.08 0.48
N ALA A 383 -3.07 21.01 1.62
CA ALA A 383 -1.66 21.39 1.79
C ALA A 383 -0.72 20.70 0.76
N PRO A 384 -0.84 19.40 0.46
CA PRO A 384 0.02 18.73 -0.52
C PRO A 384 -0.01 19.36 -1.91
N PHE A 385 -1.09 20.02 -2.31
CA PHE A 385 -1.14 20.71 -3.59
C PHE A 385 -0.38 22.04 -3.53
N THR A 386 -0.70 22.86 -2.53
CA THR A 386 -0.11 24.19 -2.32
C THR A 386 1.40 24.09 -2.12
N GLU A 387 1.82 23.22 -1.21
CA GLU A 387 3.23 23.06 -0.84
C GLU A 387 4.07 22.52 -2.00
N GLU A 388 3.54 21.57 -2.78
CA GLU A 388 4.28 20.99 -3.89
C GLU A 388 4.39 21.94 -5.09
N ILE A 389 3.38 22.79 -5.31
CA ILE A 389 3.42 23.88 -6.29
C ILE A 389 4.48 24.91 -5.88
N ILE A 390 4.50 25.33 -4.62
CA ILE A 390 5.36 26.44 -4.17
C ILE A 390 6.80 25.96 -3.99
N PHE A 391 7.01 24.96 -3.13
CA PHE A 391 8.36 24.54 -2.78
C PHE A 391 9.01 23.75 -3.90
N ARG A 392 8.29 22.84 -4.57
CA ARG A 392 8.95 21.98 -5.55
C ARG A 392 8.89 22.52 -6.94
N HIS A 393 7.77 23.10 -7.38
CA HIS A 393 7.71 23.68 -8.71
C HIS A 393 8.33 25.07 -8.78
N ALA A 394 7.77 26.04 -8.06
CA ALA A 394 8.15 27.45 -8.16
C ALA A 394 9.57 27.71 -7.62
N LEU A 395 9.89 27.18 -6.43
CA LEU A 395 11.21 27.38 -5.83
C LEU A 395 12.28 26.47 -6.44
N PHE A 396 12.01 25.18 -6.66
CA PHE A 396 13.07 24.25 -7.06
C PHE A 396 13.10 23.89 -8.56
N TYR A 397 12.04 23.29 -9.10
CA TYR A 397 12.06 22.61 -10.39
C TYR A 397 12.27 23.56 -11.58
N GLN A 398 11.77 24.79 -11.50
CA GLN A 398 12.04 25.85 -12.48
C GLN A 398 13.54 26.11 -12.70
N TRP A 399 14.36 25.83 -11.69
CA TRP A 399 15.81 26.06 -11.69
C TRP A 399 16.63 24.84 -12.10
N ARG A 400 15.96 23.75 -12.52
CA ARG A 400 16.60 22.51 -12.97
C ARG A 400 17.55 22.74 -14.16
N ASN A 401 18.69 22.04 -14.17
CA ASN A 401 19.76 22.11 -15.18
C ASN A 401 20.46 23.48 -15.25
N ARG A 402 20.63 24.17 -14.12
CA ARG A 402 21.36 25.45 -13.98
C ARG A 402 22.62 25.33 -13.10
N GLY A 403 23.20 24.14 -13.03
CA GLY A 403 24.43 23.88 -12.27
C GLY A 403 24.21 24.06 -10.76
N VAL A 404 25.08 24.85 -10.12
CA VAL A 404 25.05 25.10 -8.66
C VAL A 404 23.70 25.67 -8.19
N LEU A 405 23.08 26.55 -8.98
CA LEU A 405 21.79 27.16 -8.64
C LEU A 405 20.67 26.11 -8.44
N THR A 406 20.68 25.01 -9.19
CA THR A 406 19.70 23.93 -9.00
C THR A 406 19.77 23.37 -7.59
N TRP A 407 20.98 23.16 -7.07
CA TRP A 407 21.20 22.57 -5.76
C TRP A 407 21.02 23.57 -4.62
N LEU A 408 21.30 24.85 -4.85
CA LEU A 408 20.94 25.90 -3.89
C LEU A 408 19.43 26.00 -3.72
N MET A 409 18.67 25.99 -4.81
CA MET A 409 17.20 26.02 -4.75
C MET A 409 16.61 24.72 -4.17
N PHE A 410 17.28 23.58 -4.36
CA PHE A 410 16.93 22.31 -3.71
C PHE A 410 16.98 22.43 -2.18
N VAL A 411 18.12 22.91 -1.66
CA VAL A 411 18.31 23.10 -0.21
C VAL A 411 17.34 24.15 0.34
N LEU A 412 17.17 25.27 -0.36
CA LEU A 412 16.24 26.32 0.04
C LEU A 412 14.80 25.81 0.12
N SER A 413 14.33 25.07 -0.89
CA SER A 413 13.00 24.44 -0.90
C SER A 413 12.80 23.53 0.32
N ALA A 414 13.80 22.70 0.66
CA ALA A 414 13.73 21.77 1.77
C ALA A 414 13.68 22.48 3.14
N ILE A 415 14.52 23.50 3.33
CA ILE A 415 14.54 24.29 4.58
C ILE A 415 13.22 25.03 4.76
N LEU A 416 12.76 25.77 3.74
CA LEU A 416 11.52 26.54 3.82
C LEU A 416 10.30 25.65 4.06
N PHE A 417 10.30 24.44 3.50
CA PHE A 417 9.26 23.45 3.76
C PHE A 417 9.22 22.96 5.21
N GLY A 418 10.38 22.79 5.86
CA GLY A 418 10.38 22.53 7.30
C GLY A 418 9.91 23.73 8.11
N LEU A 419 10.34 24.94 7.73
CA LEU A 419 10.02 26.17 8.45
C LEU A 419 8.54 26.56 8.41
N VAL A 420 7.78 26.16 7.38
CA VAL A 420 6.33 26.42 7.39
C VAL A 420 5.58 25.68 8.50
N HIS A 421 6.19 24.68 9.11
CA HIS A 421 5.65 23.98 10.27
C HIS A 421 5.98 24.68 11.61
N TRP A 422 6.37 25.96 11.57
CA TRP A 422 6.78 26.75 12.74
C TRP A 422 5.78 26.64 13.91
N ASN A 423 4.51 26.89 13.60
CA ASN A 423 3.43 26.89 14.59
C ASN A 423 3.08 25.48 15.09
N ASN A 424 3.43 24.43 14.34
CA ASN A 424 3.16 23.03 14.72
C ASN A 424 4.15 22.52 15.77
N PHE A 425 5.30 23.18 15.92
CA PHE A 425 6.39 22.80 16.83
C PHE A 425 6.74 23.88 17.85
N ASP A 426 5.87 24.87 18.04
CA ASP A 426 6.10 25.99 18.97
C ASP A 426 7.45 26.69 18.75
N GLY A 427 7.89 26.78 17.48
CA GLY A 427 9.18 27.37 17.10
C GLY A 427 10.41 26.48 17.31
N ASN A 428 10.25 25.20 17.69
CA ASN A 428 11.37 24.27 17.84
C ASN A 428 11.94 23.84 16.49
N ILE A 429 13.05 24.47 16.08
CA ILE A 429 13.74 24.20 14.82
C ILE A 429 14.19 22.73 14.70
N VAL A 430 14.63 22.10 15.81
CA VAL A 430 15.08 20.70 15.80
C VAL A 430 13.95 19.76 15.40
N ALA A 431 12.73 20.04 15.87
CA ALA A 431 11.53 19.28 15.52
C ALA A 431 11.08 19.44 14.05
N MET A 432 11.54 20.49 13.36
CA MET A 432 11.28 20.73 11.94
C MET A 432 12.28 20.02 11.01
N ILE A 433 13.45 19.61 11.49
CA ILE A 433 14.48 18.93 10.68
C ILE A 433 13.94 17.66 9.97
N PRO A 434 13.14 16.78 10.62
CA PRO A 434 12.54 15.65 9.92
C PRO A 434 11.68 16.06 8.72
N TYR A 435 10.96 17.19 8.81
CA TYR A 435 10.14 17.73 7.73
C TYR A 435 11.02 18.30 6.61
N MET A 436 12.14 18.95 6.94
CA MET A 436 13.13 19.38 5.94
C MET A 436 13.68 18.19 5.15
N ALA A 437 13.97 17.08 5.81
CA ALA A 437 14.47 15.86 5.17
C ALA A 437 13.41 15.22 4.24
N VAL A 438 12.16 15.16 4.66
CA VAL A 438 11.04 14.69 3.81
C VAL A 438 10.80 15.66 2.64
N GLY A 439 10.89 16.97 2.86
CA GLY A 439 10.79 17.99 1.81
C GLY A 439 11.89 17.88 0.75
N ALA A 440 13.12 17.55 1.17
CA ALA A 440 14.21 17.23 0.26
C ALA A 440 13.91 15.97 -0.56
N TRP A 441 13.33 14.94 0.06
CA TRP A 441 12.89 13.74 -0.64
C TRP A 441 11.82 14.04 -1.70
N TYR A 442 10.80 14.83 -1.37
CA TYR A 442 9.80 15.26 -2.36
C TYR A 442 10.41 16.08 -3.50
N ALA A 443 11.37 16.97 -3.22
CA ALA A 443 12.10 17.65 -4.29
C ALA A 443 12.80 16.65 -5.24
N LEU A 444 13.43 15.60 -4.71
CA LEU A 444 14.06 14.55 -5.52
C LEU A 444 13.06 13.75 -6.36
N ILE A 445 11.89 13.40 -5.80
CA ILE A 445 10.80 12.75 -6.55
C ILE A 445 10.47 13.58 -7.79
N TYR A 446 10.23 14.88 -7.64
CA TYR A 446 9.89 15.73 -8.78
C TYR A 446 11.06 15.91 -9.76
N TYR A 447 12.29 16.03 -9.26
CA TYR A 447 13.48 16.13 -10.10
C TYR A 447 13.61 14.98 -11.11
N TRP A 448 13.29 13.76 -10.68
CA TRP A 448 13.36 12.56 -11.52
C TRP A 448 12.08 12.24 -12.26
N SER A 449 10.91 12.40 -11.62
CA SER A 449 9.61 12.12 -12.24
C SER A 449 9.31 13.10 -13.38
N ARG A 450 9.81 14.34 -13.28
CA ARG A 450 9.51 15.46 -14.18
C ARG A 450 8.00 15.70 -14.33
N ASN A 451 7.24 15.33 -13.31
CA ASN A 451 5.79 15.45 -13.30
C ASN A 451 5.33 15.81 -11.89
N ILE A 452 4.66 16.97 -11.75
CA ILE A 452 4.24 17.49 -10.46
C ILE A 452 3.21 16.60 -9.77
N TRP A 453 2.36 15.90 -10.53
CA TRP A 453 1.34 15.00 -9.97
C TRP A 453 1.94 13.76 -9.32
N GLN A 454 3.12 13.33 -9.75
CA GLN A 454 3.83 12.27 -9.03
C GLN A 454 4.17 12.71 -7.61
N ASN A 455 4.52 13.99 -7.44
CA ASN A 455 4.90 14.51 -6.14
C ASN A 455 3.67 14.83 -5.28
N ILE A 456 2.70 15.55 -5.86
CA ILE A 456 1.41 15.85 -5.22
C ILE A 456 0.75 14.56 -4.74
N LEU A 457 0.68 13.51 -5.57
CA LEU A 457 0.07 12.24 -5.14
C LEU A 457 0.86 11.57 -4.01
N THR A 458 2.20 11.61 -4.06
CA THR A 458 3.02 11.01 -2.99
C THR A 458 2.78 11.72 -1.66
N HIS A 459 2.84 13.05 -1.67
CA HIS A 459 2.61 13.86 -0.48
C HIS A 459 1.17 13.72 0.00
N PHE A 460 0.19 13.79 -0.91
CA PHE A 460 -1.22 13.59 -0.59
C PHE A 460 -1.48 12.24 0.07
N LEU A 461 -0.91 11.14 -0.44
CA LEU A 461 -1.08 9.82 0.18
C LEU A 461 -0.41 9.71 1.56
N PHE A 462 0.70 10.41 1.78
CA PHE A 462 1.36 10.48 3.08
C PHE A 462 0.46 11.19 4.11
N ASP A 463 -0.10 12.34 3.72
CA ASP A 463 -0.98 13.17 4.55
C ASP A 463 -2.38 12.57 4.72
N PHE A 464 -2.87 11.84 3.72
CA PHE A 464 -4.19 11.19 3.75
C PHE A 464 -4.33 10.18 4.89
N ILE A 465 -3.23 9.59 5.36
CA ILE A 465 -3.22 8.69 6.51
C ILE A 465 -3.64 9.43 7.79
N GLN A 466 -3.24 10.70 7.94
CA GLN A 466 -3.65 11.54 9.08
C GLN A 466 -5.14 11.89 9.01
N PHE A 467 -5.65 12.24 7.82
CA PHE A 467 -7.09 12.44 7.60
C PHE A 467 -7.89 11.17 7.93
N LEU A 468 -7.45 10.02 7.43
CA LEU A 468 -8.13 8.74 7.67
C LEU A 468 -8.14 8.37 9.16
N SER A 469 -7.06 8.69 9.87
CA SER A 469 -6.94 8.52 11.32
C SER A 469 -7.90 9.46 12.07
N ALA A 470 -8.01 10.73 11.67
CA ALA A 470 -8.97 11.68 12.24
C ALA A 470 -10.43 11.25 11.99
N LEU A 471 -10.74 10.75 10.80
CA LEU A 471 -12.05 10.19 10.46
C LEU A 471 -12.37 8.96 11.31
N LEU A 472 -11.41 8.05 11.47
CA LEU A 472 -11.58 6.87 12.32
C LEU A 472 -11.83 7.27 13.78
N LEU A 473 -11.06 8.21 14.33
CA LEU A 473 -11.26 8.72 15.68
C LEU A 473 -12.65 9.36 15.87
N PHE A 474 -13.11 10.13 14.89
CA PHE A 474 -14.46 10.69 14.91
C PHE A 474 -15.54 9.60 14.94
N ILE A 475 -15.42 8.58 14.08
CA ILE A 475 -16.33 7.43 14.05
C ILE A 475 -16.32 6.71 15.41
N LEU A 476 -15.14 6.38 15.94
CA LEU A 476 -15.00 5.68 17.23
C LEU A 476 -15.60 6.48 18.39
N ALA A 477 -15.35 7.79 18.43
CA ALA A 477 -15.90 8.67 19.46
C ALA A 477 -17.43 8.80 19.33
N PHE A 478 -17.94 8.97 18.10
CA PHE A 478 -19.36 9.13 17.82
C PHE A 478 -20.18 7.89 18.21
N PHE A 479 -19.64 6.69 17.94
CA PHE A 479 -20.29 5.42 18.29
C PHE A 479 -19.92 4.90 19.68
N GLY A 480 -19.12 5.63 20.48
CA GLY A 480 -18.80 5.28 21.87
C GLY A 480 -17.90 4.06 22.07
N ILE A 481 -17.21 3.59 21.01
CA ILE A 481 -16.47 2.32 21.00
C ILE A 481 -15.26 2.33 21.95
N GLY A 482 -14.71 3.51 22.27
CA GLY A 482 -13.61 3.66 23.24
C GLY A 482 -13.99 3.56 24.72
N ARG A 483 -15.28 3.54 25.08
CA ARG A 483 -15.75 3.46 26.48
C ARG A 483 -16.01 2.04 26.99
N LEU A 484 -15.89 1.03 26.13
CA LEU A 484 -16.21 -0.37 26.48
C LEU A 484 -15.04 -1.13 27.14
N GLN A 485 -13.84 -0.54 27.24
CA GLN A 485 -12.68 -1.17 27.90
C GLN A 485 -12.49 -0.77 29.38
N GLU A 486 -13.31 0.14 29.94
CA GLU A 486 -13.25 0.53 31.36
C GLU A 486 -14.34 -0.14 32.22
N ILE A 487 -15.09 -1.11 31.67
CA ILE A 487 -16.07 -1.90 32.43
C ILE A 487 -15.79 -3.40 32.22
N THR A 488 -14.66 -3.86 32.75
CA THR A 488 -14.45 -5.27 33.17
C THR A 488 -13.50 -5.31 34.34
#